data_AF-A0A926ASK1-F1
#
_entry.id   AF-A0A926ASK1-F1
#
_cell.length_a   1.000
_cell.length_b   1.000
_cell.length_c   1.000
_cell.angle_alpha   90.00
_cell.angle_beta   90.00
_cell.angle_gamma   90.00
#
_symmetry.space_group_name_H-M   'P 1'
#
loop_
_entity.id
_entity.type
_entity.pdbx_description
1 polymer ?
#
loop_
_entity_poly.entity_id
_entity_poly.type
_entity_poly.pdbx_seq_one_letter_code
_entity_poly.pdbx_strand_id
1 'polypeptide(L)'
;SEWEIIQEIVDNRRKIRHEKRIIFNAILWILTTGSQWRNLESRFPPWQSVYHHFRHWKKAELIEELLDFLAFRLRVWAKRADSPSVLALDSQRVKIVQFTSEEKGIDGGKFINETGGWNGRKRHIAVDCLGIPWAVLVTAGNISDGAAGDILMGQLKGKSERLKTLKVDKGYKEGFVERTKEQYGWAVEIV
;
A
#
# COMPACT_ATOMS: atom_id res chain seq x y z
N SER A 1 -10.45 -8.71 18.87
CA SER A 1 -10.17 -9.33 17.56
C SER A 1 -9.76 -8.26 16.55
N GLU A 2 -9.11 -8.60 15.42
CA GLU A 2 -8.81 -7.61 14.35
C GLU A 2 -10.06 -6.93 13.80
N TRP A 3 -11.18 -7.65 13.76
CA TRP A 3 -12.46 -7.12 13.27
C TRP A 3 -13.02 -5.99 14.15
N GLU A 4 -12.88 -6.07 15.48
CA GLU A 4 -13.34 -4.98 16.38
C GLU A 4 -12.68 -3.65 16.03
N ILE A 5 -11.39 -3.68 15.70
CA ILE A 5 -10.62 -2.52 15.28
C ILE A 5 -11.11 -1.99 13.94
N ILE A 6 -11.25 -2.88 12.96
CA ILE A 6 -11.75 -2.51 11.63
C ILE A 6 -13.11 -1.85 11.76
N GLN A 7 -13.99 -2.43 12.58
CA GLN A 7 -15.34 -1.95 12.82
C GLN A 7 -15.36 -0.51 13.33
N GLU A 8 -14.50 -0.14 14.28
CA GLU A 8 -14.45 1.24 14.81
C GLU A 8 -14.18 2.28 13.70
N ILE A 9 -13.32 1.96 12.74
CA ILE A 9 -12.91 2.87 11.67
C ILE A 9 -13.94 2.91 10.54
N VAL A 10 -14.47 1.75 10.14
CA VAL A 10 -15.46 1.68 9.05
C VAL A 10 -16.87 2.06 9.52
N ASP A 11 -17.11 2.25 10.82
CA ASP A 11 -18.44 2.46 11.37
C ASP A 11 -18.96 3.92 11.39
N ASN A 12 -19.53 4.37 10.27
CA ASN A 12 -20.24 5.65 10.15
C ASN A 12 -21.67 5.75 10.77
N ARG A 13 -22.10 4.83 11.66
CA ARG A 13 -23.38 4.86 12.43
C ARG A 13 -24.68 5.08 11.64
N ARG A 14 -24.68 4.99 10.30
CA ARG A 14 -25.92 5.05 9.49
C ARG A 14 -26.65 3.70 9.54
N LYS A 15 -27.99 3.72 9.38
CA LYS A 15 -28.77 2.48 9.13
C LYS A 15 -28.29 1.88 7.80
N ILE A 16 -27.77 0.66 7.86
CA ILE A 16 -27.22 -0.02 6.68
C ILE A 16 -27.98 -1.32 6.44
N ARG A 17 -28.18 -1.63 5.16
CA ARG A 17 -28.91 -2.82 4.68
C ARG A 17 -28.14 -4.14 4.86
N HIS A 18 -26.82 -4.07 4.94
CA HIS A 18 -25.91 -5.21 5.05
C HIS A 18 -24.85 -4.96 6.14
N GLU A 19 -24.45 -6.02 6.85
CA GLU A 19 -23.38 -5.92 7.85
C GLU A 19 -22.05 -5.53 7.19
N LYS A 20 -21.33 -4.56 7.78
CA LYS A 20 -20.05 -4.06 7.23
C LYS A 20 -18.98 -5.14 7.13
N ARG A 21 -19.01 -6.11 8.04
CA ARG A 21 -18.12 -7.28 8.01
C ARG A 21 -18.27 -8.07 6.73
N ILE A 22 -19.51 -8.31 6.31
CA ILE A 22 -19.79 -9.06 5.09
C ILE A 22 -19.31 -8.26 3.87
N ILE A 23 -19.50 -6.94 3.86
CA ILE A 23 -19.00 -6.07 2.79
C ILE A 23 -17.47 -6.08 2.74
N PHE A 24 -16.81 -5.95 3.89
CA PHE A 24 -15.35 -5.97 3.99
C PHE A 24 -14.78 -7.31 3.52
N ASN A 25 -15.38 -8.43 3.97
CA ASN A 25 -15.02 -9.77 3.52
C ASN A 25 -15.21 -9.95 2.00
N ALA A 26 -16.26 -9.37 1.41
CA ALA A 26 -16.47 -9.40 -0.03
C ALA A 26 -15.36 -8.65 -0.79
N ILE A 27 -14.94 -7.49 -0.27
CA ILE A 27 -13.81 -6.73 -0.82
C ILE A 27 -12.52 -7.56 -0.72
N LEU A 28 -12.23 -8.15 0.45
CA LEU A 28 -11.06 -9.01 0.62
C LEU A 28 -11.09 -10.19 -0.35
N TRP A 29 -12.23 -10.85 -0.52
CA TRP A 29 -12.36 -11.95 -1.47
C TRP A 29 -12.03 -11.52 -2.91
N ILE A 30 -12.51 -10.34 -3.33
CA ILE A 30 -12.16 -9.77 -4.64
C ILE A 30 -10.64 -9.51 -4.73
N LEU A 31 -10.04 -8.91 -3.71
CA LEU A 31 -8.60 -8.60 -3.68
C LEU A 31 -7.72 -9.85 -3.67
N THR A 32 -8.15 -10.92 -3.00
CA THR A 32 -7.42 -12.18 -2.94
C THR A 32 -7.55 -12.98 -4.23
N THR A 33 -8.74 -13.02 -4.84
CA THR A 33 -8.99 -13.82 -6.05
C THR A 33 -8.66 -13.09 -7.35
N GLY A 34 -8.62 -11.76 -7.33
CA GLY A 34 -8.51 -10.94 -8.53
C GLY A 34 -9.77 -10.97 -9.42
N SER A 35 -10.90 -11.48 -8.91
CA SER A 35 -12.15 -11.59 -9.66
C SER A 35 -12.71 -10.23 -10.06
N GLN A 36 -13.39 -10.16 -11.22
CA GLN A 36 -14.14 -8.96 -11.59
C GLN A 36 -15.28 -8.72 -10.59
N TRP A 37 -15.57 -7.45 -10.28
CA TRP A 37 -16.66 -7.08 -9.37
C TRP A 37 -18.00 -7.74 -9.73
N ARG A 38 -18.32 -7.85 -11.03
CA ARG A 38 -19.56 -8.47 -11.53
C ARG A 38 -19.64 -9.99 -11.29
N ASN A 39 -18.50 -10.64 -11.02
CA ASN A 39 -18.39 -12.06 -10.74
C ASN A 39 -18.35 -12.36 -9.23
N LEU A 40 -18.68 -11.38 -8.39
CA LEU A 40 -18.77 -11.59 -6.95
C LEU A 40 -19.75 -12.73 -6.65
N GLU A 41 -19.32 -13.67 -5.81
CA GLU A 41 -20.13 -14.83 -5.44
C GLU A 41 -21.46 -14.43 -4.78
N SER A 42 -22.50 -15.22 -5.05
CA SER A 42 -23.88 -14.96 -4.60
C SER A 42 -24.07 -14.97 -3.07
N ARG A 43 -23.11 -15.50 -2.31
CA ARG A 43 -23.12 -15.45 -0.83
C ARG A 43 -22.86 -14.03 -0.29
N PHE A 44 -22.32 -13.13 -1.10
CA PHE A 44 -22.06 -11.75 -0.72
C PHE A 44 -23.20 -10.82 -1.18
N PRO A 45 -23.31 -9.61 -0.59
CA PRO A 45 -24.23 -8.59 -1.07
C PRO A 45 -24.01 -8.26 -2.55
N PRO A 46 -25.01 -7.66 -3.24
CA PRO A 46 -24.89 -7.26 -4.63
C PRO A 46 -23.62 -6.44 -4.86
N TRP A 47 -22.88 -6.75 -5.94
CA TRP A 47 -21.58 -6.14 -6.20
C TRP A 47 -21.62 -4.61 -6.25
N GLN A 48 -22.74 -4.02 -6.67
CA GLN A 48 -22.93 -2.56 -6.69
C GLN A 48 -22.85 -1.97 -5.29
N SER A 49 -23.45 -2.64 -4.31
CA SER A 49 -23.42 -2.23 -2.90
C SER A 49 -22.03 -2.37 -2.31
N VAL A 50 -21.34 -3.47 -2.61
CA VAL A 50 -19.95 -3.69 -2.16
C VAL A 50 -19.02 -2.65 -2.77
N TYR A 51 -19.11 -2.43 -4.08
CA TYR A 51 -18.30 -1.44 -4.78
C TYR A 51 -18.59 -0.01 -4.31
N HIS A 52 -19.84 0.33 -3.99
CA HIS A 52 -20.19 1.62 -3.42
C HIS A 52 -19.44 1.89 -2.11
N HIS A 53 -19.40 0.91 -1.20
CA HIS A 53 -18.67 1.03 0.06
C HIS A 53 -17.17 1.12 -0.17
N PHE A 54 -16.61 0.24 -1.02
CA PHE A 54 -15.19 0.30 -1.37
C PHE A 54 -14.79 1.69 -1.90
N ARG A 55 -15.56 2.23 -2.86
CA ARG A 55 -15.31 3.56 -3.43
C ARG A 55 -15.44 4.66 -2.38
N HIS A 56 -16.44 4.57 -1.51
CA HIS A 56 -16.65 5.55 -0.44
C HIS A 56 -15.50 5.53 0.56
N TRP A 57 -15.10 4.35 1.06
CA TRP A 57 -14.00 4.17 2.00
C TRP A 57 -12.66 4.61 1.41
N LYS A 58 -12.39 4.26 0.14
CA LYS A 58 -11.20 4.74 -0.57
C LYS A 58 -11.18 6.28 -0.68
N LYS A 59 -12.30 6.91 -1.03
CA LYS A 59 -12.37 8.38 -1.14
C LYS A 59 -12.22 9.07 0.22
N ALA A 60 -12.63 8.41 1.29
CA ALA A 60 -12.53 8.91 2.65
C ALA A 60 -11.20 8.54 3.34
N GLU A 61 -10.23 7.97 2.61
CA GLU A 61 -8.90 7.58 3.13
C GLU A 61 -8.94 6.61 4.33
N LEU A 62 -10.07 5.88 4.48
CA LEU A 62 -10.25 4.95 5.61
C LEU A 62 -9.38 3.71 5.51
N ILE A 63 -8.87 3.38 4.32
CA ILE A 63 -7.99 2.23 4.13
C ILE A 63 -6.60 2.54 4.68
N GLU A 64 -6.13 3.76 4.44
CA GLU A 64 -4.89 4.32 4.95
C GLU A 64 -4.94 4.45 6.48
N GLU A 65 -6.03 5.00 7.02
CA GLU A 65 -6.27 5.07 8.48
C GLU A 65 -6.29 3.67 9.11
N LEU A 66 -6.97 2.72 8.46
CA LEU A 66 -7.03 1.34 8.92
C LEU A 66 -5.64 0.68 8.95
N LEU A 67 -4.84 0.91 7.92
CA LEU A 67 -3.48 0.39 7.84
C LEU A 67 -2.64 0.90 9.02
N ASP A 68 -2.67 2.20 9.28
CA ASP A 68 -1.88 2.83 10.33
C ASP A 68 -2.25 2.30 11.71
N PHE A 69 -3.55 2.22 11.99
CA PHE A 69 -4.03 1.74 13.27
C PHE A 69 -3.74 0.24 13.46
N LEU A 70 -3.94 -0.59 12.43
CA LEU A 70 -3.59 -2.01 12.49
C LEU A 70 -2.08 -2.20 12.67
N ALA A 71 -1.24 -1.42 11.99
CA ALA A 71 0.21 -1.52 12.10
C ALA A 71 0.68 -1.28 13.54
N PHE A 72 0.18 -0.22 14.18
CA PHE A 72 0.42 0.06 15.60
C PHE A 72 0.00 -1.13 16.49
N ARG A 73 -1.24 -1.61 16.32
CA ARG A 73 -1.82 -2.66 17.17
C ARG A 73 -1.10 -4.00 17.03
N LEU A 74 -0.77 -4.40 15.81
CA LEU A 74 -0.05 -5.64 15.52
C LEU A 74 1.34 -5.63 16.17
N ARG A 75 2.04 -4.50 16.16
CA ARG A 75 3.34 -4.37 16.84
C ARG A 75 3.24 -4.49 18.35
N VAL A 76 2.25 -3.81 18.96
CA VAL A 76 2.00 -3.91 20.41
C VAL A 76 1.65 -5.35 20.81
N TRP A 77 0.81 -6.03 20.04
CA TRP A 77 0.49 -7.45 20.27
C TRP A 77 1.71 -8.36 20.12
N ALA A 78 2.60 -8.06 19.19
CA ALA A 78 3.89 -8.73 19.04
C ALA A 78 4.92 -8.33 20.11
N LYS A 79 4.53 -7.58 21.15
CA LYS A 79 5.39 -7.07 22.23
C LYS A 79 6.59 -6.28 21.72
N ARG A 80 6.41 -5.53 20.63
CA ARG A 80 7.39 -4.57 20.09
C ARG A 80 6.98 -3.15 20.47
N ALA A 81 7.92 -2.21 20.28
CA ALA A 81 7.57 -0.80 20.29
C ALA A 81 6.48 -0.52 19.25
N ASP A 82 5.54 0.34 19.60
CA ASP A 82 4.38 0.75 18.81
C ASP A 82 4.70 1.19 17.38
N SER A 83 5.90 1.71 17.16
CA SER A 83 6.39 2.24 15.90
C SER A 83 7.81 1.72 15.60
N PRO A 84 8.17 1.58 14.31
CA PRO A 84 9.46 1.03 13.89
C PRO A 84 10.56 2.08 13.97
N SER A 85 11.76 1.66 14.37
CA SER A 85 12.97 2.48 14.23
C SER A 85 13.72 2.24 12.91
N VAL A 86 13.40 1.15 12.23
CA VAL A 86 13.98 0.75 10.94
C VAL A 86 12.86 0.26 10.03
N LEU A 87 12.86 0.70 8.78
CA LEU A 87 11.98 0.20 7.71
C LEU A 87 12.80 -0.28 6.52
N ALA A 88 12.33 -1.33 5.85
CA ALA A 88 12.86 -1.77 4.57
C ALA A 88 11.94 -1.26 3.44
N LEU A 89 12.53 -0.72 2.39
CA LEU A 89 11.83 -0.24 1.20
C LEU A 89 12.19 -1.15 0.03
N ASP A 90 11.17 -1.62 -0.66
CA ASP A 90 11.33 -2.38 -1.89
C ASP A 90 10.26 -2.00 -2.91
N SER A 91 10.58 -2.21 -4.19
CA SER A 91 9.66 -1.99 -5.29
C SER A 91 9.36 -3.30 -6.03
N GLN A 92 8.07 -3.60 -6.20
CA GLN A 92 7.61 -4.74 -6.96
C GLN A 92 6.91 -4.29 -8.23
N ARG A 93 7.37 -4.80 -9.38
CA ARG A 93 6.71 -4.61 -10.68
C ARG A 93 5.51 -5.55 -10.81
N VAL A 94 4.40 -5.02 -11.28
CA VAL A 94 3.16 -5.77 -11.54
C VAL A 94 2.75 -5.56 -12.99
N LYS A 95 2.48 -6.67 -13.70
CA LYS A 95 1.94 -6.63 -15.07
C LYS A 95 0.55 -6.01 -15.04
N ILE A 96 0.26 -5.10 -15.96
CA ILE A 96 -1.09 -4.58 -16.12
C ILE A 96 -2.00 -5.70 -16.66
N VAL A 97 -3.14 -5.90 -16.00
CA VAL A 97 -4.25 -6.68 -16.56
C VAL A 97 -5.13 -5.77 -17.42
N GLN A 98 -5.82 -6.36 -18.41
CA GLN A 98 -6.80 -5.63 -19.23
C GLN A 98 -7.74 -4.84 -18.30
N PHE A 99 -8.07 -3.60 -18.67
CA PHE A 99 -8.94 -2.64 -17.93
C PHE A 99 -8.32 -1.74 -16.84
N THR A 100 -6.99 -1.73 -16.63
CA THR A 100 -6.36 -0.65 -15.84
C THR A 100 -6.13 0.57 -16.74
N SER A 101 -6.49 1.80 -16.33
CA SER A 101 -6.27 3.04 -17.12
C SER A 101 -5.34 4.05 -16.46
N GLU A 102 -5.12 3.94 -15.14
CA GLU A 102 -4.32 4.89 -14.33
C GLU A 102 -2.88 4.39 -14.14
N GLU A 103 -1.92 5.33 -14.04
CA GLU A 103 -0.49 5.09 -13.74
C GLU A 103 0.17 4.06 -14.66
N LYS A 104 0.20 4.33 -15.97
CA LYS A 104 0.87 3.49 -16.96
C LYS A 104 2.21 4.10 -17.40
N GLY A 105 3.23 3.26 -17.60
CA GLY A 105 4.52 3.71 -18.10
C GLY A 105 5.39 2.57 -18.61
N ILE A 106 6.09 2.82 -19.71
CA ILE A 106 7.06 1.89 -20.33
C ILE A 106 8.44 2.15 -19.74
N ASP A 107 9.02 1.16 -19.07
CA ASP A 107 10.41 1.21 -18.61
C ASP A 107 11.37 0.86 -19.76
N GLY A 108 12.24 1.80 -20.12
CA GLY A 108 13.22 1.65 -21.21
C GLY A 108 14.41 0.74 -20.88
N GLY A 109 14.52 0.23 -19.64
CA GLY A 109 15.69 -0.51 -19.19
C GLY A 109 15.66 -2.03 -19.36
N LYS A 110 14.52 -2.65 -19.70
CA LYS A 110 14.41 -4.12 -19.82
C LYS A 110 13.49 -4.52 -20.99
N PHE A 111 14.13 -4.80 -22.13
CA PHE A 111 13.51 -5.38 -23.31
C PHE A 111 13.33 -6.90 -23.12
N ILE A 112 12.17 -7.44 -23.48
CA ILE A 112 11.98 -8.90 -23.62
C ILE A 112 11.76 -9.28 -25.10
N ASN A 113 11.64 -8.30 -25.99
CA ASN A 113 11.36 -8.51 -27.40
C ASN A 113 11.50 -7.20 -28.20
N GLU A 114 11.65 -7.35 -29.52
CA GLU A 114 12.00 -6.34 -30.54
C GLU A 114 11.02 -5.15 -30.68
N THR A 115 9.97 -5.07 -29.84
CA THR A 115 8.87 -4.08 -29.95
C THR A 115 8.55 -3.31 -28.66
N GLY A 116 9.54 -3.12 -27.76
CA GLY A 116 9.47 -2.08 -26.72
C GLY A 116 8.94 -2.53 -25.35
N GLY A 117 9.35 -1.80 -24.31
CA GLY A 117 9.34 -2.23 -22.91
C GLY A 117 7.98 -2.51 -22.25
N TRP A 118 8.05 -2.97 -20.99
CA TRP A 118 6.90 -3.37 -20.18
C TRP A 118 5.97 -2.20 -19.85
N ASN A 119 4.72 -2.24 -20.32
CA ASN A 119 3.63 -1.41 -19.80
C ASN A 119 3.14 -2.01 -18.48
N GLY A 120 3.67 -1.52 -17.36
CA GLY A 120 3.47 -2.07 -16.03
C GLY A 120 3.16 -0.99 -14.98
N ARG A 121 2.83 -1.44 -13.78
CA ARG A 121 2.83 -0.62 -12.56
C ARG A 121 3.92 -1.09 -11.62
N LYS A 122 4.37 -0.23 -10.72
CA LYS A 122 5.25 -0.58 -9.61
C LYS A 122 4.54 -0.30 -8.30
N ARG A 123 4.70 -1.20 -7.33
CA ARG A 123 4.27 -1.01 -5.94
C ARG A 123 5.52 -0.81 -5.11
N HIS A 124 5.63 0.32 -4.44
CA HIS A 124 6.70 0.67 -3.52
C HIS A 124 6.13 0.54 -2.12
N ILE A 125 6.76 -0.28 -1.29
CA ILE A 125 6.24 -0.59 0.04
C ILE A 125 7.36 -0.39 1.05
N ALA A 126 7.06 0.34 2.11
CA ALA A 126 7.90 0.41 3.31
C ALA A 126 7.35 -0.56 4.35
N VAL A 127 8.16 -1.53 4.77
CA VAL A 127 7.77 -2.58 5.73
C VAL A 127 8.69 -2.60 6.94
N ASP A 128 8.16 -3.01 8.09
CA ASP A 128 8.95 -3.19 9.31
C ASP A 128 9.52 -4.61 9.46
N CYS A 129 10.20 -4.87 10.57
CA CYS A 129 10.79 -6.18 10.87
C CYS A 129 9.79 -7.32 11.13
N LEU A 130 8.49 -7.02 11.25
CA LEU A 130 7.42 -8.00 11.34
C LEU A 130 6.75 -8.22 9.96
N GLY A 131 7.22 -7.54 8.92
CA GLY A 131 6.60 -7.55 7.58
C GLY A 131 5.34 -6.69 7.49
N ILE A 132 5.08 -5.83 8.47
CA ILE A 132 3.91 -4.96 8.49
C ILE A 132 4.18 -3.76 7.57
N PRO A 133 3.28 -3.43 6.62
CA PRO A 133 3.43 -2.25 5.78
C PRO A 133 3.09 -0.96 6.54
N TRP A 134 3.91 0.08 6.34
CA TRP A 134 3.77 1.42 6.94
C TRP A 134 3.49 2.51 5.91
N ALA A 135 3.91 2.28 4.67
CA ALA A 135 3.57 3.12 3.53
C ALA A 135 3.47 2.26 2.28
N VAL A 136 2.53 2.61 1.40
CA VAL A 136 2.29 1.91 0.13
C VAL A 136 2.05 2.97 -0.93
N LEU A 137 2.86 2.95 -1.98
CA LEU A 137 2.71 3.80 -3.14
C LEU A 137 2.65 2.93 -4.39
N VAL A 138 1.68 3.18 -5.26
CA VAL A 138 1.66 2.60 -6.60
C VAL A 138 2.05 3.69 -7.58
N THR A 139 2.91 3.36 -8.54
CA THR A 139 3.32 4.28 -9.60
C THR A 139 3.33 3.60 -10.96
N ALA A 140 3.45 4.41 -12.01
CA ALA A 140 3.70 3.92 -13.36
C ALA A 140 5.06 3.18 -13.44
N GLY A 141 5.14 2.16 -14.28
CA GLY A 141 6.32 1.30 -14.39
C GLY A 141 7.61 2.02 -14.81
N ASN A 142 7.50 3.17 -15.48
CA ASN A 142 8.62 4.01 -15.91
C ASN A 142 9.17 4.94 -14.83
N ILE A 143 8.49 5.07 -13.68
CA ILE A 143 9.01 5.86 -12.56
C ILE A 143 10.17 5.11 -11.91
N SER A 144 11.27 5.82 -11.66
CA SER A 144 12.44 5.27 -10.98
C SER A 144 12.16 5.06 -9.50
N ASP A 145 12.83 4.09 -8.89
CA ASP A 145 12.54 3.69 -7.52
C ASP A 145 12.94 4.79 -6.52
N GLY A 146 14.01 5.55 -6.83
CA GLY A 146 14.38 6.75 -6.07
C GLY A 146 13.31 7.85 -6.11
N ALA A 147 12.74 8.16 -7.28
CA ALA A 147 11.70 9.19 -7.39
C ALA A 147 10.39 8.77 -6.71
N ALA A 148 10.02 7.49 -6.81
CA ALA A 148 8.88 6.95 -6.06
C ALA A 148 9.16 6.92 -4.55
N GLY A 149 10.41 6.62 -4.16
CA GLY A 149 10.89 6.69 -2.79
C GLY A 149 10.68 8.07 -2.18
N ASP A 150 11.06 9.14 -2.89
CA ASP A 150 10.89 10.53 -2.42
C ASP A 150 9.42 10.83 -2.05
N ILE A 151 8.47 10.34 -2.86
CA ILE A 151 7.03 10.48 -2.60
C ILE A 151 6.60 9.61 -1.41
N LEU A 152 7.05 8.34 -1.37
CA LEU A 152 6.72 7.40 -0.31
C LEU A 152 7.19 7.90 1.07
N MET A 153 8.33 8.59 1.14
CA MET A 153 8.86 9.14 2.41
C MET A 153 7.93 10.20 3.01
N GLY A 154 7.25 10.98 2.17
CA GLY A 154 6.23 11.92 2.62
C GLY A 154 5.11 11.25 3.41
N GLN A 155 4.73 10.02 3.05
CA GLN A 155 3.70 9.26 3.77
C GLN A 155 4.17 8.75 5.13
N LEU A 156 5.48 8.55 5.34
CA LEU A 156 6.02 8.09 6.63
C LEU A 156 6.16 9.22 7.64
N LYS A 157 6.12 10.47 7.19
CA LYS A 157 6.24 11.64 8.06
C LYS A 157 5.09 11.65 9.09
N GLY A 158 5.46 11.71 10.37
CA GLY A 158 4.50 11.72 11.48
C GLY A 158 3.96 10.34 11.88
N LYS A 159 4.29 9.27 11.14
CA LYS A 159 3.86 7.90 11.50
C LYS A 159 4.74 7.23 12.55
N SER A 160 6.04 7.55 12.57
CA SER A 160 6.98 7.01 13.56
C SER A 160 8.01 8.06 13.95
N GLU A 161 7.97 8.50 15.21
CA GLU A 161 9.01 9.36 15.79
C GLU A 161 10.32 8.61 16.03
N ARG A 162 10.25 7.27 16.09
CA ARG A 162 11.40 6.40 16.35
C ARG A 162 12.20 6.08 15.08
N LEU A 163 11.66 6.39 13.91
CA LEU A 163 12.28 6.03 12.62
C LEU A 163 13.63 6.74 12.48
N LYS A 164 14.68 5.95 12.27
CA LYS A 164 16.06 6.42 12.14
C LYS A 164 16.71 5.95 10.86
N THR A 165 16.43 4.72 10.46
CA THR A 165 17.12 4.07 9.34
C THR A 165 16.13 3.49 8.35
N LEU A 166 16.42 3.67 7.08
CA LEU A 166 15.76 3.00 5.97
C LEU A 166 16.76 2.05 5.32
N LYS A 167 16.32 0.83 5.05
CA LYS A 167 17.08 -0.16 4.28
C LYS A 167 16.51 -0.24 2.88
N VAL A 168 17.36 -0.08 1.89
CA VAL A 168 17.00 -0.04 0.47
C VAL A 168 17.92 -0.95 -0.33
N ASP A 169 17.51 -1.37 -1.52
CA ASP A 169 18.38 -2.05 -2.46
C ASP A 169 19.23 -1.06 -3.28
N LYS A 170 20.09 -1.60 -4.15
CA LYS A 170 20.95 -0.80 -5.05
C LYS A 170 20.18 -0.02 -6.14
N GLY A 171 18.87 -0.22 -6.27
CA GLY A 171 18.01 0.57 -7.16
C GLY A 171 17.85 2.02 -6.67
N TYR A 172 18.01 2.25 -5.37
CA TYR A 172 18.02 3.58 -4.76
C TYR A 172 19.43 4.19 -4.84
N LYS A 173 19.56 5.28 -5.58
CA LYS A 173 20.84 5.96 -5.85
C LYS A 173 21.23 6.93 -4.75
N GLU A 174 22.49 7.35 -4.74
CA GLU A 174 23.05 8.33 -3.77
C GLU A 174 22.21 9.60 -3.61
N GLY A 175 21.66 10.15 -4.70
CA GLY A 175 20.80 11.33 -4.61
C GLY A 175 19.52 11.11 -3.78
N PHE A 176 18.97 9.90 -3.72
CA PHE A 176 17.85 9.59 -2.81
C PHE A 176 18.32 9.54 -1.35
N VAL A 177 19.51 8.99 -1.10
CA VAL A 177 20.12 8.93 0.24
C VAL A 177 20.31 10.34 0.80
N GLU A 178 20.90 11.24 0.00
CA GLU A 178 21.14 12.63 0.37
C GLU A 178 19.84 13.37 0.68
N ARG A 179 18.86 13.37 -0.24
CA ARG A 179 17.58 14.04 -0.04
C ARG A 179 16.82 13.54 1.18
N THR A 180 16.82 12.23 1.40
CA THR A 180 16.11 11.64 2.55
C THR A 180 16.73 12.09 3.86
N LYS A 181 18.07 12.14 3.92
CA LYS A 181 18.80 12.63 5.09
C LYS A 181 18.58 14.13 5.31
N GLU A 182 18.62 14.94 4.27
CA GLU A 182 18.43 16.40 4.36
C GLU A 182 17.00 16.77 4.76
N GLN A 183 15.99 16.12 4.18
CA GLN A 183 14.60 16.49 4.37
C GLN A 183 13.97 15.90 5.65
N TYR A 184 14.37 14.67 6.01
CA TYR A 184 13.74 13.92 7.11
C TYR A 184 14.71 13.56 8.24
N GLY A 185 16.02 13.70 8.05
CA GLY A 185 17.02 13.32 9.04
C GLY A 185 17.24 11.81 9.17
N TRP A 186 16.65 11.00 8.29
CA TRP A 186 16.78 9.54 8.33
C TRP A 186 18.03 9.07 7.58
N ALA A 187 18.74 8.09 8.16
CA ALA A 187 19.83 7.40 7.49
C ALA A 187 19.27 6.40 6.46
N VAL A 188 19.93 6.26 5.31
CA VAL A 188 19.57 5.26 4.29
C VAL A 188 20.76 4.32 4.11
N GLU A 189 20.53 3.03 4.36
CA GLU A 189 21.50 1.95 4.20
C GLU A 189 21.15 1.15 2.94
N ILE A 190 22.08 1.09 1.98
CA ILE A 190 21.96 0.24 0.79
C ILE A 190 22.46 -1.16 1.17
N VAL A 191 21.58 -2.17 1.05
CA VAL A 191 21.83 -3.58 1.43
C VAL A 191 21.96 -4.46 0.18
#